data_AF-A0A3L7VEV4-F1
#
_entry.id   AF-A0A3L7VEV4-F1
#
_cell.length_a   1.000
_cell.length_b   1.000
_cell.length_c   1.000
_cell.angle_alpha   90.00
_cell.angle_beta   90.00
_cell.angle_gamma   90.00
#
_symmetry.space_group_name_H-M   'P 1'
#
loop_
_entity.id
_entity.type
_entity.pdbx_description
1 polymer ?
#
loop_
_entity_poly.entity_id
_entity_poly.type
_entity_poly.pdbx_seq_one_letter_code
_entity_poly.pdbx_strand_id
1 'polypeptide(L)'
;HSWVWPEGREAVKQAKAFLRVRTTFSLDRDEEFEEDDWIPDDYFAPEELMEMHSVVLALLKLPQAICYFNPQGEVLRDEASFDEADELYFENEVPALELWSNVRLFRFDDQWTMMDTVGNSQVQVPDFEAVFFTEAYSPSEVEQFLRIATMYFLEDAEFESREGLKDENGVNWKFSIQLDSLCDPPRQIIRLTPEDQRELPEGL
;
A
#
# COMPACT_ATOMS: atom_id res chain seq x y z
N HIS A 1 8.74 6.07 7.06
CA HIS A 1 9.99 6.65 6.50
C HIS A 1 9.63 7.36 5.20
N SER A 2 10.07 8.60 4.97
CA SER A 2 9.77 9.34 3.73
C SER A 2 10.92 9.16 2.75
N TRP A 3 10.90 8.10 1.95
CA TRP A 3 11.96 7.81 0.98
C TRP A 3 11.89 8.74 -0.24
N VAL A 4 10.69 9.25 -0.55
CA VAL A 4 10.41 10.07 -1.75
C VAL A 4 10.52 11.58 -1.47
N TRP A 5 10.40 11.99 -0.20
CA TRP A 5 10.61 13.39 0.23
C TRP A 5 11.68 13.46 1.33
N PRO A 6 12.97 13.61 0.97
CA PRO A 6 14.09 13.59 1.91
C PRO A 6 13.99 14.63 3.03
N GLU A 7 13.52 15.84 2.70
CA GLU A 7 13.34 16.96 3.64
C GLU A 7 12.18 16.74 4.61
N GLY A 8 11.28 15.79 4.30
CA GLY A 8 10.07 15.53 5.08
C GLY A 8 10.34 15.26 6.55
N ARG A 9 11.46 14.58 6.86
CA ARG A 9 11.86 14.30 8.25
C ARG A 9 12.05 15.56 9.09
N GLU A 10 12.54 16.64 8.49
CA GLU A 10 12.75 17.91 9.18
C GLU A 10 11.54 18.83 9.07
N ALA A 11 10.87 18.84 7.92
CA ALA A 11 9.67 19.65 7.68
C ALA A 11 8.54 19.32 8.66
N VAL A 12 8.26 18.02 8.91
CA VAL A 12 7.18 17.62 9.83
C VAL A 12 7.38 18.07 11.27
N LYS A 13 8.62 18.36 11.70
CA LYS A 13 8.90 18.89 13.05
C LYS A 13 8.33 20.30 13.24
N GLN A 14 8.03 21.00 12.15
CA GLN A 14 7.42 22.32 12.17
C GLN A 14 5.90 22.27 12.36
N ALA A 15 5.28 21.09 12.18
CA ALA A 15 3.83 20.89 12.33
C ALA A 15 3.33 21.40 13.68
N LYS A 16 2.26 22.19 13.66
CA LYS A 16 1.59 22.71 14.87
C LYS A 16 0.19 22.12 15.06
N ALA A 17 -0.41 21.60 14.01
CA ALA A 17 -1.73 21.01 13.99
C ALA A 17 -1.83 20.05 12.81
N PHE A 18 -2.90 19.25 12.79
CA PHE A 18 -3.26 18.37 11.69
C PHE A 18 -4.69 18.68 11.26
N LEU A 19 -4.94 18.65 9.95
CA LEU A 19 -6.29 18.58 9.39
C LEU A 19 -6.55 17.12 9.02
N ARG A 20 -7.65 16.55 9.51
CA ARG A 20 -8.03 15.18 9.20
C ARG A 20 -9.20 15.21 8.23
N VAL A 21 -8.98 14.68 7.03
CA VAL A 21 -10.03 14.42 6.05
C VAL A 21 -10.51 12.98 6.28
N ARG A 22 -11.83 12.78 6.26
CA ARG A 22 -12.47 11.47 6.34
C ARG A 22 -13.70 11.48 5.45
N THR A 23 -13.91 10.39 4.75
CA THR A 23 -15.18 10.04 4.14
C THR A 23 -15.94 9.09 5.08
N THR A 24 -17.26 9.08 4.95
CA THR A 24 -18.14 8.19 5.73
C THR A 24 -19.47 8.07 5.01
N PHE A 25 -20.00 6.85 4.95
CA PHE A 25 -21.36 6.58 4.48
C PHE A 25 -22.41 6.76 5.59
N SER A 26 -21.98 6.86 6.86
CA SER A 26 -22.86 7.15 7.99
C SER A 26 -22.60 8.55 8.56
N LEU A 27 -23.63 9.40 8.55
CA LEU A 27 -23.61 10.71 9.21
C LEU A 27 -24.61 10.79 10.36
N ASP A 28 -25.69 10.00 10.32
CA ASP A 28 -26.69 9.92 11.38
C ASP A 28 -26.93 8.46 11.78
N ARG A 29 -26.81 8.16 13.08
CA ARG A 29 -27.18 6.85 13.64
C ARG A 29 -28.70 6.76 13.72
N ASP A 30 -29.36 6.47 12.62
CA ASP A 30 -30.68 5.87 12.70
C ASP A 30 -30.48 4.41 13.12
N GLU A 31 -30.94 4.06 14.33
CA GLU A 31 -30.80 2.73 14.95
C GLU A 31 -31.48 1.60 14.13
N GLU A 32 -32.12 1.93 13.01
CA GLU A 32 -32.90 1.03 12.16
C GLU A 32 -32.13 0.45 10.95
N PHE A 33 -30.92 0.93 10.64
CA PHE A 33 -30.12 0.40 9.54
C PHE A 33 -28.97 -0.46 10.06
N GLU A 34 -28.81 -1.67 9.51
CA GLU A 34 -27.67 -2.53 9.80
C GLU A 34 -26.39 -1.91 9.19
N GLU A 35 -25.20 -2.18 9.76
CA GLU A 35 -23.94 -1.52 9.36
C GLU A 35 -23.61 -1.69 7.86
N ASP A 36 -24.10 -2.76 7.23
CA ASP A 36 -23.83 -3.10 5.83
C ASP A 36 -24.81 -2.43 4.83
N ASP A 37 -25.94 -1.86 5.28
CA ASP A 37 -26.96 -1.27 4.39
C ASP A 37 -26.55 0.08 3.77
N TRP A 38 -25.45 0.68 4.25
CA TRP A 38 -25.01 2.03 3.87
C TRP A 38 -23.97 2.05 2.75
N ILE A 39 -23.34 0.91 2.46
CA ILE A 39 -22.31 0.81 1.43
C ILE A 39 -22.99 0.45 0.11
N PRO A 40 -22.81 1.23 -0.97
CA PRO A 40 -23.36 0.90 -2.28
C PRO A 40 -22.90 -0.49 -2.76
N ASP A 41 -23.77 -1.23 -3.45
CA ASP A 41 -23.45 -2.55 -4.02
C ASP A 41 -22.27 -2.48 -5.03
N ASP A 42 -22.07 -1.33 -5.65
CA ASP A 42 -21.02 -1.02 -6.62
C ASP A 42 -19.83 -0.26 -6.00
N TYR A 43 -19.72 -0.24 -4.67
CA TYR A 43 -18.64 0.45 -3.99
C TYR A 43 -17.26 -0.07 -4.42
N PHE A 44 -16.41 0.85 -4.88
CA PHE A 44 -15.03 0.59 -5.23
C PHE A 44 -14.11 1.54 -4.45
N ALA A 45 -13.36 0.98 -3.49
CA ALA A 45 -12.55 1.78 -2.57
C ALA A 45 -11.54 2.73 -3.24
N PRO A 46 -10.85 2.37 -4.34
CA PRO A 46 -9.98 3.31 -5.05
C PRO A 46 -10.68 4.58 -5.54
N GLU A 47 -11.95 4.51 -5.98
CA GLU A 47 -12.70 5.69 -6.40
C GLU A 47 -12.93 6.66 -5.25
N GLU A 48 -13.31 6.17 -4.07
CA GLU A 48 -13.47 7.00 -2.88
C GLU A 48 -12.15 7.70 -2.49
N LEU A 49 -11.04 6.97 -2.52
CA LEU A 49 -9.72 7.52 -2.19
C LEU A 49 -9.26 8.57 -3.22
N MET A 50 -9.52 8.35 -4.50
CA MET A 50 -9.23 9.33 -5.55
C MET A 50 -10.10 10.58 -5.41
N GLU A 51 -11.38 10.46 -5.05
CA GLU A 51 -12.22 11.62 -4.74
C GLU A 51 -11.68 12.40 -3.51
N MET A 52 -11.14 11.69 -2.51
CA MET A 52 -10.49 12.32 -1.36
C MET A 52 -9.26 13.15 -1.77
N HIS A 53 -8.56 12.78 -2.84
CA HIS A 53 -7.40 13.53 -3.34
C HIS A 53 -7.75 14.95 -3.73
N SER A 54 -8.91 15.18 -4.35
CA SER A 54 -9.36 16.53 -4.71
C SER A 54 -9.42 17.46 -3.49
N VAL A 55 -9.88 16.95 -2.35
CA VAL A 55 -9.92 17.71 -1.08
C VAL A 55 -8.51 17.89 -0.52
N VAL A 56 -7.70 16.83 -0.51
CA VAL A 56 -6.32 16.87 -0.02
C VAL A 56 -5.49 17.86 -0.81
N LEU A 57 -5.54 17.82 -2.14
CA LEU A 57 -4.80 18.70 -3.04
C LEU A 57 -5.20 20.17 -2.85
N ALA A 58 -6.51 20.44 -2.69
CA ALA A 58 -6.98 21.79 -2.37
C ALA A 58 -6.44 22.30 -1.03
N LEU A 59 -6.30 21.43 -0.03
CA LEU A 59 -5.71 21.76 1.27
C LEU A 59 -4.19 21.94 1.18
N LEU A 60 -3.49 21.11 0.40
CA LEU A 60 -2.03 21.20 0.22
C LEU A 60 -1.59 22.50 -0.46
N LYS A 61 -2.44 23.08 -1.33
CA LYS A 61 -2.20 24.39 -1.96
C LYS A 61 -2.21 25.57 -0.98
N LEU A 62 -2.62 25.36 0.27
CA LEU A 62 -2.57 26.42 1.29
C LEU A 62 -1.12 26.61 1.77
N PRO A 63 -0.60 27.84 1.86
CA PRO A 63 0.79 28.09 2.29
C PRO A 63 1.15 27.54 3.69
N GLN A 64 0.15 27.23 4.51
CA GLN A 64 0.31 26.67 5.85
C GLN A 64 0.32 25.14 5.87
N ALA A 65 -0.15 24.48 4.80
CA ALA A 65 -0.08 23.04 4.67
C ALA A 65 1.35 22.64 4.29
N ILE A 66 1.96 21.80 5.11
CA ILE A 66 3.37 21.42 4.96
C ILE A 66 3.54 20.08 4.25
N CYS A 67 2.56 19.19 4.35
CA CYS A 67 2.62 17.84 3.81
C CYS A 67 1.26 17.13 3.90
N TYR A 68 1.10 16.12 3.06
CA TYR A 68 0.13 15.05 3.22
C TYR A 68 0.74 13.90 4.03
N PHE A 69 -0.06 13.34 4.94
CA PHE A 69 0.32 12.17 5.73
C PHE A 69 -0.83 11.17 5.75
N ASN A 70 -0.59 9.97 5.22
CA ASN A 70 -1.48 8.83 5.37
C ASN A 70 -0.90 7.85 6.40
N PRO A 71 -1.46 7.78 7.61
CA PRO A 71 -0.95 6.88 8.64
C PRO A 71 -1.14 5.40 8.30
N GLN A 72 -2.22 5.04 7.59
CA GLN A 72 -2.55 3.65 7.30
C GLN A 72 -1.58 3.04 6.28
N GLY A 73 -1.06 3.88 5.37
CA GLY A 73 -0.02 3.52 4.41
C GLY A 73 1.41 3.81 4.85
N GLU A 74 1.61 4.45 6.01
CA GLU A 74 2.89 5.08 6.37
C GLU A 74 3.46 6.04 5.30
N VAL A 75 2.59 6.71 4.54
CA VAL A 75 2.97 7.59 3.43
C VAL A 75 3.07 9.05 3.89
N LEU A 76 4.14 9.72 3.49
CA LEU A 76 4.35 11.15 3.69
C LEU A 76 4.76 11.77 2.33
N ARG A 77 4.09 12.86 1.93
CA ARG A 77 4.35 13.58 0.66
C ARG A 77 4.28 15.08 0.87
N ASP A 78 5.09 15.84 0.15
CA ASP A 78 4.88 17.28 -0.01
C ASP A 78 3.84 17.56 -1.11
N GLU A 79 3.55 18.84 -1.37
CA GLU A 79 2.60 19.22 -2.43
C GLU A 79 3.05 18.70 -3.80
N ALA A 80 4.31 18.92 -4.18
CA ALA A 80 4.81 18.59 -5.51
C ALA A 80 4.81 17.08 -5.78
N SER A 81 5.29 16.26 -4.85
CA SER A 81 5.30 14.80 -5.01
C SER A 81 3.92 14.16 -4.86
N PHE A 82 2.97 14.84 -4.21
CA PHE A 82 1.57 14.41 -4.23
C PHE A 82 0.93 14.69 -5.58
N ASP A 83 1.09 15.91 -6.09
CA ASP A 83 0.52 16.38 -7.37
C ASP A 83 1.08 15.55 -8.55
N GLU A 84 2.40 15.32 -8.60
CA GLU A 84 3.03 14.48 -9.64
C GLU A 84 2.48 13.05 -9.65
N ALA A 85 2.34 12.44 -8.46
CA ALA A 85 1.76 11.11 -8.34
C ALA A 85 0.30 11.14 -8.83
N ASP A 86 -0.52 12.03 -8.27
CA ASP A 86 -1.95 12.14 -8.59
C ASP A 86 -2.21 12.34 -10.09
N GLU A 87 -1.44 13.22 -10.75
CA GLU A 87 -1.51 13.45 -12.19
C GLU A 87 -1.19 12.19 -13.00
N LEU A 88 -0.11 11.47 -12.65
CA LEU A 88 0.29 10.25 -13.34
C LEU A 88 -0.83 9.19 -13.29
N TYR A 89 -1.49 9.05 -12.14
CA TYR A 89 -2.56 8.08 -11.95
C TYR A 89 -3.84 8.48 -12.67
N PHE A 90 -4.21 9.76 -12.64
CA PHE A 90 -5.34 10.29 -13.37
C PHE A 90 -5.18 10.09 -14.89
N GLU A 91 -3.99 10.35 -15.44
CA GLU A 91 -3.71 10.19 -16.88
C GLU A 91 -3.73 8.73 -17.36
N ASN A 92 -3.38 7.78 -16.49
CA ASN A 92 -3.26 6.36 -16.84
C ASN A 92 -4.47 5.52 -16.37
N GLU A 93 -5.50 6.16 -15.80
CA GLU A 93 -6.71 5.48 -15.27
C GLU A 93 -6.38 4.33 -14.30
N VAL A 94 -5.31 4.50 -13.50
CA VAL A 94 -4.86 3.52 -12.51
C VAL A 94 -4.89 4.11 -11.10
N PRO A 95 -5.19 3.31 -10.07
CA PRO A 95 -5.18 3.76 -8.68
C PRO A 95 -3.80 4.25 -8.21
N ALA A 96 -3.80 5.34 -7.44
CA ALA A 96 -2.61 5.99 -6.89
C ALA A 96 -2.02 5.28 -5.67
N LEU A 97 -1.67 3.99 -5.83
CA LEU A 97 -1.24 3.14 -4.73
C LEU A 97 -0.11 3.74 -3.91
N GLU A 98 0.83 4.47 -4.50
CA GLU A 98 1.94 5.07 -3.74
C GLU A 98 1.53 6.21 -2.78
N LEU A 99 0.33 6.76 -2.94
CA LEU A 99 -0.26 7.75 -2.04
C LEU A 99 -1.02 7.09 -0.87
N TRP A 100 -1.27 5.78 -0.97
CA TRP A 100 -2.08 5.02 0.00
C TRP A 100 -1.32 3.91 0.68
N SER A 101 -0.38 3.27 0.00
CA SER A 101 0.42 2.18 0.52
C SER A 101 1.91 2.39 0.27
N ASN A 102 2.69 1.86 1.19
CA ASN A 102 4.14 1.92 1.15
C ASN A 102 4.71 0.51 1.06
N VAL A 103 5.93 0.41 0.54
CA VAL A 103 6.71 -0.83 0.55
C VAL A 103 7.89 -0.65 1.47
N ARG A 104 7.98 -1.49 2.50
CA ARG A 104 9.09 -1.45 3.45
C ARG A 104 10.11 -2.51 3.05
N LEU A 105 11.36 -2.26 3.41
CA LEU A 105 12.48 -3.17 3.15
C LEU A 105 13.17 -3.51 4.46
N PHE A 106 13.32 -4.81 4.69
CA PHE A 106 13.99 -5.40 5.85
C PHE A 106 15.07 -6.36 5.38
N ARG A 107 16.24 -6.30 6.02
CA ARG A 107 17.27 -7.33 5.88
C ARG A 107 17.27 -8.18 7.13
N PHE A 108 16.95 -9.46 6.99
CA PHE A 108 17.00 -10.41 8.10
C PHE A 108 18.45 -10.76 8.42
N ASP A 109 19.25 -11.01 7.39
CA ASP A 109 20.69 -11.26 7.46
C ASP A 109 21.37 -10.87 6.13
N ASP A 110 22.61 -11.31 5.92
CA ASP A 110 23.38 -11.03 4.69
C ASP A 110 22.82 -11.74 3.45
N GLN A 111 22.05 -12.82 3.62
CA GLN A 111 21.53 -13.65 2.55
C GLN A 111 20.08 -13.30 2.19
N TRP A 112 19.29 -12.82 3.15
CA TRP A 112 17.84 -12.70 3.03
C TRP A 112 17.33 -11.28 3.21
N THR A 113 16.50 -10.89 2.25
CA THR A 113 15.72 -9.65 2.29
C THR A 113 14.24 -9.99 2.31
N MET A 114 13.47 -9.18 3.04
CA MET A 114 12.03 -9.17 3.00
C MET A 114 11.54 -7.78 2.65
N MET A 115 10.50 -7.72 1.84
CA MET A 115 9.77 -6.50 1.56
C MET A 115 8.29 -6.74 1.80
N ASP A 116 7.59 -5.78 2.40
CA ASP A 116 6.15 -5.87 2.59
C ASP A 116 5.42 -4.62 2.15
N THR A 117 4.18 -4.79 1.72
CA THR A 117 3.25 -3.66 1.54
C THR A 117 2.61 -3.34 2.88
N VAL A 118 2.31 -2.05 3.08
CA VAL A 118 1.54 -1.56 4.23
C VAL A 118 0.48 -0.61 3.71
N GLY A 119 -0.78 -0.89 4.04
CA GLY A 119 -1.90 -0.02 3.76
C GLY A 119 -2.79 -0.46 2.61
N ASN A 120 -2.55 -1.63 2.01
CA ASN A 120 -3.40 -2.18 0.94
C ASN A 120 -4.84 -2.42 1.41
N SER A 121 -5.05 -2.64 2.71
CA SER A 121 -6.39 -2.76 3.31
C SER A 121 -7.31 -1.57 3.00
N GLN A 122 -6.76 -0.38 2.73
CA GLN A 122 -7.56 0.79 2.31
C GLN A 122 -8.26 0.59 0.98
N VAL A 123 -7.72 -0.27 0.13
CA VAL A 123 -8.30 -0.66 -1.16
C VAL A 123 -8.83 -2.09 -1.12
N GLN A 124 -9.13 -2.61 0.07
CA GLN A 124 -9.72 -3.94 0.30
C GLN A 124 -8.89 -5.13 -0.21
N VAL A 125 -7.58 -4.93 -0.41
CA VAL A 125 -6.62 -5.98 -0.76
C VAL A 125 -5.74 -6.27 0.46
N PRO A 126 -5.35 -7.52 0.73
CA PRO A 126 -4.41 -7.79 1.82
C PRO A 126 -3.04 -7.18 1.56
N ASP A 127 -2.28 -6.96 2.63
CA ASP A 127 -0.87 -6.64 2.48
C ASP A 127 -0.09 -7.87 2.02
N PHE A 128 1.01 -7.64 1.31
CA PHE A 128 1.88 -8.65 0.74
C PHE A 128 3.23 -8.66 1.44
N GLU A 129 3.87 -9.81 1.52
CA GLU A 129 5.22 -9.99 2.08
C GLU A 129 6.06 -10.83 1.12
N ALA A 130 7.02 -10.23 0.44
CA ALA A 130 7.97 -10.94 -0.41
C ALA A 130 9.23 -11.29 0.39
N VAL A 131 9.60 -12.57 0.39
CA VAL A 131 10.84 -13.06 1.03
C VAL A 131 11.74 -13.67 -0.02
N PHE A 132 12.97 -13.18 -0.13
CA PHE A 132 13.86 -13.51 -1.24
C PHE A 132 15.34 -13.38 -0.89
N PHE A 133 16.19 -14.04 -1.70
CA PHE A 133 17.64 -13.93 -1.58
C PHE A 133 18.15 -12.57 -2.04
N THR A 134 18.87 -11.88 -1.17
CA THR A 134 19.37 -10.51 -1.37
C THR A 134 20.20 -10.35 -2.65
N GLU A 135 21.02 -11.35 -3.01
CA GLU A 135 21.88 -11.28 -4.20
C GLU A 135 21.16 -11.65 -5.51
N ALA A 136 19.98 -12.25 -5.41
CA ALA A 136 19.27 -12.81 -6.57
C ALA A 136 18.21 -11.87 -7.16
N TYR A 137 17.75 -10.88 -6.39
CA TYR A 137 16.65 -10.00 -6.76
C TYR A 137 16.99 -8.54 -6.45
N SER A 138 16.64 -7.63 -7.35
CA SER A 138 16.71 -6.20 -7.04
C SER A 138 15.52 -5.79 -6.16
N PRO A 139 15.75 -5.07 -5.04
CA PRO A 139 14.64 -4.55 -4.24
C PRO A 139 13.66 -3.66 -5.02
N SER A 140 14.13 -2.92 -6.03
CA SER A 140 13.26 -2.09 -6.86
C SER A 140 12.31 -2.92 -7.74
N GLU A 141 12.79 -4.04 -8.27
CA GLU A 141 12.00 -4.97 -9.09
C GLU A 141 10.95 -5.66 -8.21
N VAL A 142 11.33 -6.06 -6.98
CA VAL A 142 10.40 -6.64 -6.01
C VAL A 142 9.37 -5.62 -5.55
N GLU A 143 9.75 -4.37 -5.29
CA GLU A 143 8.78 -3.29 -4.99
C GLU A 143 7.75 -3.16 -6.12
N GLN A 144 8.20 -3.07 -7.36
CA GLN A 144 7.32 -2.95 -8.52
C GLN A 144 6.41 -4.19 -8.64
N PHE A 145 6.96 -5.39 -8.42
CA PHE A 145 6.20 -6.63 -8.43
C PHE A 145 5.09 -6.64 -7.37
N LEU A 146 5.37 -6.17 -6.14
CA LEU A 146 4.36 -6.06 -5.07
C LEU A 146 3.24 -5.07 -5.40
N ARG A 147 3.56 -3.96 -6.09
CA ARG A 147 2.56 -3.00 -6.58
C ARG A 147 1.71 -3.60 -7.70
N ILE A 148 2.32 -4.32 -8.63
CA ILE A 148 1.60 -5.04 -9.69
C ILE A 148 0.70 -6.12 -9.09
N ALA A 149 1.18 -6.86 -8.09
CA ALA A 149 0.35 -7.84 -7.38
C ALA A 149 -0.86 -7.15 -6.74
N THR A 150 -0.67 -6.01 -6.06
CA THR A 150 -1.77 -5.22 -5.49
C THR A 150 -2.79 -4.83 -6.56
N MET A 151 -2.34 -4.28 -7.69
CA MET A 151 -3.19 -3.93 -8.83
C MET A 151 -3.98 -5.12 -9.37
N TYR A 152 -3.31 -6.26 -9.52
CA TYR A 152 -3.93 -7.49 -10.00
C TYR A 152 -5.06 -7.97 -9.08
N PHE A 153 -4.87 -7.84 -7.77
CA PHE A 153 -5.88 -8.22 -6.78
C PHE A 153 -6.99 -7.18 -6.60
N LEU A 154 -6.79 -5.94 -7.04
CA LEU A 154 -7.87 -4.96 -7.13
C LEU A 154 -8.87 -5.31 -8.25
N GLU A 155 -8.38 -5.83 -9.37
CA GLU A 155 -9.23 -6.25 -10.49
C GLU A 155 -9.92 -7.59 -10.21
N ASP A 156 -9.27 -8.50 -9.49
CA ASP A 156 -9.80 -9.83 -9.19
C ASP A 156 -9.31 -10.32 -7.80
N ALA A 157 -10.20 -10.13 -6.83
CA ALA A 157 -9.98 -10.38 -5.42
C ALA A 157 -9.97 -11.87 -5.02
N GLU A 158 -10.22 -12.81 -5.94
CA GLU A 158 -10.20 -14.23 -5.62
C GLU A 158 -8.77 -14.72 -5.33
N PHE A 159 -8.41 -14.75 -4.05
CA PHE A 159 -7.08 -15.18 -3.60
C PHE A 159 -6.95 -16.70 -3.52
N GLU A 160 -8.00 -17.38 -3.04
CA GLU A 160 -7.96 -18.81 -2.69
C GLU A 160 -7.76 -19.75 -3.88
N SER A 161 -8.07 -19.28 -5.10
CA SER A 161 -7.93 -20.06 -6.33
C SER A 161 -6.53 -19.93 -6.97
N ARG A 162 -5.65 -19.10 -6.42
CA ARG A 162 -4.37 -18.75 -7.06
C ARG A 162 -3.17 -19.41 -6.41
N GLU A 163 -2.32 -20.01 -7.23
CA GLU A 163 -1.07 -20.64 -6.78
C GLU A 163 0.11 -19.64 -6.69
N GLY A 164 0.09 -18.56 -7.47
CA GLY A 164 1.18 -17.58 -7.53
C GLY A 164 1.06 -16.57 -8.68
N LEU A 165 2.10 -15.75 -8.85
CA LEU A 165 2.25 -14.78 -9.94
C LEU A 165 3.69 -14.81 -10.48
N LYS A 166 3.87 -14.54 -11.77
CA LYS A 166 5.22 -14.45 -12.37
C LYS A 166 5.76 -13.03 -12.31
N ASP A 167 7.03 -12.90 -11.97
CA ASP A 167 7.75 -11.64 -12.14
C ASP A 167 8.16 -11.40 -13.60
N GLU A 168 8.80 -10.24 -13.85
CA GLU A 168 9.26 -9.84 -15.19
C GLU A 168 10.32 -10.78 -15.79
N ASN A 169 11.05 -11.51 -14.94
CA ASN A 169 12.06 -12.48 -15.33
C ASN A 169 11.46 -13.88 -15.55
N GLY A 170 10.14 -14.04 -15.35
CA GLY A 170 9.40 -15.27 -15.53
C GLY A 170 9.50 -16.25 -14.37
N VAL A 171 10.07 -15.85 -13.23
CA VAL A 171 10.09 -16.67 -12.01
C VAL A 171 8.71 -16.66 -11.39
N ASN A 172 8.20 -17.84 -11.02
CA ASN A 172 6.93 -17.95 -10.33
C ASN A 172 7.12 -17.64 -8.84
N TRP A 173 6.28 -16.78 -8.30
CA TRP A 173 6.22 -16.47 -6.87
C TRP A 173 4.98 -17.12 -6.29
N LYS A 174 5.20 -18.13 -5.46
CA LYS A 174 4.13 -18.89 -4.83
C LYS A 174 3.47 -18.05 -3.74
N PHE A 175 2.16 -18.15 -3.66
CA PHE A 175 1.36 -17.51 -2.62
C PHE A 175 1.11 -18.42 -1.43
N SER A 176 1.15 -17.84 -0.24
CA SER A 176 0.71 -18.48 0.99
C SER A 176 0.04 -17.46 1.91
N ILE A 177 -1.15 -17.79 2.41
CA ILE A 177 -1.84 -16.96 3.39
C ILE A 177 -1.17 -17.18 4.74
N GLN A 178 -0.77 -16.09 5.40
CA GLN A 178 -0.18 -16.10 6.72
C GLN A 178 -1.07 -15.29 7.65
N LEU A 179 -1.36 -15.84 8.84
CA LEU A 179 -2.16 -15.15 9.85
C LEU A 179 -1.38 -14.02 10.52
N ASP A 180 -0.05 -14.15 10.60
CA ASP A 180 0.84 -13.19 11.21
C ASP A 180 1.99 -12.85 10.24
N SER A 181 2.19 -11.56 10.00
CA SER A 181 3.35 -11.01 9.29
C SER A 181 4.65 -11.23 10.08
N LEU A 182 5.80 -11.29 9.39
CA LEU A 182 7.12 -11.41 10.03
C LEU A 182 7.54 -10.11 10.72
N CYS A 183 6.90 -9.00 10.40
CA CYS A 183 7.20 -7.67 10.92
C CYS A 183 5.97 -7.00 11.52
N ASP A 184 6.22 -6.12 12.47
CA ASP A 184 5.17 -5.34 13.13
C ASP A 184 4.48 -4.35 12.15
N PRO A 185 3.18 -4.05 12.37
CA PRO A 185 2.30 -4.76 13.31
C PRO A 185 1.89 -6.15 12.75
N PRO A 186 1.64 -7.15 13.64
CA PRO A 186 1.10 -8.44 13.22
C PRO A 186 -0.24 -8.24 12.51
N ARG A 187 -0.32 -8.77 11.29
CA ARG A 187 -1.52 -8.72 10.46
C ARG A 187 -1.55 -9.90 9.50
N GLN A 188 -2.75 -10.27 9.07
CA GLN A 188 -2.91 -11.27 8.02
C GLN A 188 -2.34 -10.71 6.71
N ILE A 189 -1.48 -11.49 6.06
CA ILE A 189 -0.82 -11.12 4.82
C ILE A 189 -0.81 -12.28 3.84
N ILE A 190 -0.43 -11.95 2.61
CA ILE A 190 -0.06 -12.90 1.59
C ILE A 190 1.46 -12.92 1.49
N ARG A 191 2.09 -14.06 1.80
CA ARG A 191 3.53 -14.23 1.63
C ARG A 191 3.83 -14.78 0.23
N LEU A 192 4.72 -14.09 -0.47
CA LEU A 192 5.25 -14.45 -1.77
C LEU A 192 6.68 -14.99 -1.60
N THR A 193 6.91 -16.20 -2.10
CA THR A 193 8.24 -16.83 -2.13
C THR A 193 8.59 -17.26 -3.55
N PRO A 194 9.78 -16.93 -4.07
CA PRO A 194 10.16 -17.30 -5.42
C PRO A 194 10.43 -18.81 -5.53
N GLU A 195 9.97 -19.43 -6.61
CA GLU A 195 10.26 -20.82 -6.97
C GLU A 195 11.54 -20.91 -7.83
N ASP A 196 12.65 -20.43 -7.28
CA ASP A 196 13.95 -20.28 -7.97
C ASP A 196 14.97 -21.39 -7.63
N GLN A 197 14.48 -22.48 -7.02
CA GLN A 197 15.24 -23.66 -6.56
C GLN A 197 16.19 -23.41 -5.38
N ARG A 198 16.16 -22.22 -4.76
CA ARG A 198 16.94 -21.96 -3.57
C ARG A 198 16.12 -22.28 -2.31
N GLU A 199 16.77 -22.80 -1.27
CA GLU A 199 16.09 -23.16 -0.02
C GLU A 199 15.75 -21.92 0.81
N LEU A 200 14.51 -21.82 1.30
CA LEU A 200 14.05 -20.74 2.19
C LEU A 200 14.68 -20.85 3.59
N PRO A 201 14.78 -19.75 4.36
CA PRO A 201 15.20 -19.77 5.76
C PRO A 201 14.40 -20.74 6.60
N GLU A 202 15.05 -21.35 7.59
CA GLU A 202 14.34 -22.07 8.64
C GLU A 202 13.46 -21.09 9.44
N GLY A 203 12.17 -21.41 9.56
CA GLY A 203 11.22 -20.63 10.37
C GLY A 203 10.33 -19.64 9.61
N LEU A 204 10.36 -19.67 8.27
CA LEU A 204 9.33 -19.07 7.42
C LEU A 204 8.06 -19.92 7.29
#